data_AF-A0A537GPN4-F1
#
_entry.id   AF-A0A537GPN4-F1
#
_cell.length_a   1.000
_cell.length_b   1.000
_cell.length_c   1.000
_cell.angle_alpha   90.00
_cell.angle_beta   90.00
_cell.angle_gamma   90.00
#
_symmetry.space_group_name_H-M   'P 1'
#
loop_
_entity.id
_entity.type
_entity.pdbx_description
1 polymer ?
#
loop_
_entity_poly.entity_id
_entity_poly.type
_entity_poly.pdbx_seq_one_letter_code
_entity_poly.pdbx_strand_id
1 'polypeptide(L)'
;MNKLDPKDFRRRQAYSQPENHSKIQMIRRVFRQIADAHHGTMANDFIAWELMHPALTAVIIGVRSENEAREMIGGTNWKLTPDEMSAIEDSLTPWEG
;
A
#
# COMPACT_ATOMS: atom_id res chain seq x y z
N MET A 1 14.50 -3.92 -7.80
CA MET A 1 15.53 -4.69 -7.05
C MET A 1 16.96 -4.42 -7.50
N ASN A 2 17.23 -4.14 -8.78
CA ASN A 2 18.60 -3.97 -9.27
C ASN A 2 19.35 -2.74 -8.72
N LYS A 3 18.64 -1.78 -8.11
CA LYS A 3 19.22 -0.59 -7.45
C LYS A 3 19.57 -0.77 -5.97
N LEU A 4 19.21 -1.91 -5.35
CA LEU A 4 19.50 -2.17 -3.94
C LEU A 4 20.93 -2.66 -3.75
N ASP A 5 21.54 -2.43 -2.59
CA ASP A 5 22.81 -3.07 -2.24
C ASP A 5 22.69 -4.61 -2.35
N PRO A 6 23.70 -5.34 -2.85
CA PRO A 6 23.64 -6.81 -2.93
C PRO A 6 23.36 -7.52 -1.61
N LYS A 7 23.73 -6.92 -0.47
CA LYS A 7 23.51 -7.42 0.89
C LYS A 7 22.24 -6.90 1.55
N ASP A 8 21.44 -6.08 0.86
CA ASP A 8 20.19 -5.54 1.39
C ASP A 8 19.21 -6.66 1.78
N PHE A 9 18.76 -6.67 3.03
CA PHE A 9 17.91 -7.73 3.59
C PHE A 9 16.59 -7.90 2.83
N ARG A 10 16.09 -6.84 2.19
CA ARG A 10 14.83 -6.86 1.43
C ARG A 10 14.88 -7.86 0.29
N ARG A 11 16.06 -8.08 -0.31
CA ARG A 11 16.26 -9.06 -1.39
C ARG A 11 15.89 -10.49 -1.00
N ARG A 12 15.92 -10.82 0.30
CA ARG A 12 15.58 -12.15 0.83
C ARG A 12 14.14 -12.28 1.30
N GLN A 13 13.36 -11.21 1.21
CA GLN A 13 11.97 -11.20 1.68
C GLN A 13 11.04 -11.79 0.62
N ALA A 14 9.96 -12.44 1.06
CA ALA A 14 8.99 -13.09 0.17
C ALA A 14 8.46 -12.15 -0.92
N TYR A 15 8.10 -10.91 -0.56
CA TYR A 15 7.58 -9.88 -1.48
C TYR A 15 8.59 -9.46 -2.57
N SER A 16 9.85 -9.82 -2.43
CA SER A 16 10.91 -9.50 -3.38
C SER A 16 11.25 -10.65 -4.33
N GLN A 17 10.75 -11.86 -4.06
CA GLN A 17 11.06 -13.04 -4.84
C GLN A 17 10.29 -13.04 -6.17
N PRO A 18 10.91 -13.48 -7.29
CA PRO A 18 10.31 -13.45 -8.62
C PRO A 18 8.93 -14.10 -8.70
N GLU A 19 8.71 -15.19 -7.97
CA GLU A 19 7.46 -15.96 -7.97
C GLU A 19 6.29 -15.14 -7.42
N ASN A 20 6.58 -14.13 -6.59
CA ASN A 20 5.61 -13.24 -5.98
C ASN A 20 5.43 -11.91 -6.72
N HIS A 21 6.21 -11.63 -7.79
CA HIS A 21 6.15 -10.34 -8.47
C HIS A 21 4.76 -10.08 -9.07
N SER A 22 4.13 -11.07 -9.69
CA SER A 22 2.78 -10.93 -10.25
C SER A 22 1.73 -10.60 -9.18
N LYS A 23 1.78 -11.28 -8.03
CA LYS A 23 0.91 -11.02 -6.87
C LYS A 23 1.05 -9.57 -6.39
N ILE A 24 2.28 -9.11 -6.20
CA ILE A 24 2.57 -7.73 -5.77
C ILE A 24 2.12 -6.71 -6.84
N GLN A 25 2.31 -7.00 -8.13
CA GLN A 25 1.85 -6.08 -9.19
C GLN A 25 0.32 -5.97 -9.25
N MET A 26 -0.40 -7.04 -8.93
CA MET A 26 -1.85 -7.03 -8.87
C MET A 26 -2.34 -6.11 -7.73
N ILE A 27 -1.84 -6.31 -6.51
CA ILE A 27 -2.14 -5.46 -5.35
C ILE A 27 -1.81 -4.00 -5.67
N ARG A 28 -0.60 -3.73 -6.19
CA ARG A 28 -0.17 -2.37 -6.54
C ARG A 28 -1.04 -1.71 -7.61
N ARG A 29 -1.68 -2.48 -8.48
CA ARG A 29 -2.56 -1.95 -9.53
C ARG A 29 -3.86 -1.45 -8.94
N VAL A 30 -4.48 -2.24 -8.06
CA VAL A 30 -5.72 -1.87 -7.38
C VAL A 30 -5.53 -0.60 -6.56
N PHE A 31 -4.51 -0.56 -5.70
CA PHE A 31 -4.21 0.64 -4.91
C PHE A 31 -3.89 1.88 -5.77
N ARG A 32 -3.32 1.68 -6.97
CA ARG A 32 -3.06 2.82 -7.88
C ARG A 32 -4.36 3.34 -8.49
N GLN A 33 -5.25 2.45 -8.93
CA GLN A 33 -6.52 2.85 -9.54
C GLN A 33 -7.40 3.62 -8.56
N ILE A 34 -7.46 3.18 -7.32
CA ILE A 34 -8.22 3.83 -6.24
C ILE A 34 -7.58 5.18 -5.90
N ALA A 35 -6.25 5.25 -5.72
CA ALA A 35 -5.52 6.51 -5.56
C ALA A 35 -5.80 7.53 -6.68
N ASP A 36 -5.75 7.10 -7.94
CA ASP A 36 -6.00 7.97 -9.09
C ASP A 36 -7.44 8.51 -9.10
N ALA A 37 -8.42 7.68 -8.73
CA ALA A 37 -9.84 8.07 -8.65
C ALA A 37 -10.11 9.15 -7.60
N HIS A 38 -9.32 9.20 -6.52
CA HIS A 38 -9.43 10.20 -5.47
C HIS A 38 -8.39 11.32 -5.59
N HIS A 39 -7.68 11.39 -6.72
CA HIS A 39 -6.63 12.39 -6.98
C HIS A 39 -5.50 12.39 -5.93
N GLY A 40 -5.22 11.23 -5.35
CA GLY A 40 -4.24 11.02 -4.31
C GLY A 40 -3.05 10.18 -4.78
N THR A 41 -2.22 9.80 -3.80
CA THR A 41 -1.12 8.85 -4.02
C THR A 41 -1.50 7.46 -3.50
N MET A 42 -0.81 6.42 -3.98
CA MET A 42 -0.95 5.08 -3.40
C MET A 42 -0.68 5.05 -1.88
N ALA A 43 0.16 5.96 -1.37
CA ALA A 43 0.40 6.06 0.06
C ALA A 43 -0.85 6.56 0.81
N ASN A 44 -1.59 7.50 0.22
CA ASN A 44 -2.86 7.99 0.79
C ASN A 44 -3.89 6.86 0.87
N ASP A 45 -4.00 6.07 -0.19
CA ASP A 45 -4.93 4.94 -0.26
C ASP A 45 -4.60 3.86 0.78
N PHE A 46 -3.32 3.48 0.89
CA PHE A 46 -2.85 2.55 1.95
C PHE A 46 -3.14 3.05 3.37
N ILE A 47 -2.91 4.34 3.64
CA ILE A 47 -3.21 4.94 4.95
C ILE A 47 -4.71 4.89 5.24
N ALA A 48 -5.55 5.19 4.25
CA ALA A 48 -7.00 5.12 4.39
C ALA A 48 -7.47 3.69 4.68
N TRP A 49 -6.96 2.71 3.93
CA TRP A 49 -7.26 1.29 4.10
C TRP A 49 -6.91 0.79 5.51
N GLU A 50 -5.70 1.07 5.99
CA GLU A 50 -5.27 0.70 7.36
C GLU A 50 -6.15 1.39 8.43
N LEU A 51 -6.43 2.69 8.30
CA LEU A 51 -7.26 3.43 9.26
C LEU A 51 -8.74 3.01 9.25
N MET A 52 -9.20 2.29 8.23
CA MET A 52 -10.55 1.73 8.17
C MET A 52 -10.65 0.37 8.85
N HIS A 53 -9.54 -0.27 9.19
CA HIS A 53 -9.57 -1.52 9.92
C HIS A 53 -10.03 -1.28 11.37
N PRO A 54 -11.15 -1.87 11.84
CA PRO A 54 -11.79 -1.51 13.10
C PRO A 54 -10.94 -1.77 14.35
N ALA A 55 -9.96 -2.68 14.26
CA ALA A 55 -9.03 -2.97 15.35
C ALA A 55 -7.84 -2.00 15.45
N LEU A 56 -7.63 -1.13 14.45
CA LEU A 56 -6.50 -0.21 14.42
C LEU A 56 -6.91 1.17 14.95
N THR A 57 -6.10 1.71 15.86
CA THR A 57 -6.31 3.05 16.44
C THR A 57 -5.47 4.12 15.77
N ALA A 58 -4.35 3.73 15.17
CA ALA A 58 -3.41 4.61 14.48
C ALA A 58 -2.56 3.81 13.49
N VAL A 59 -2.00 4.52 12.50
CA VAL A 59 -1.03 3.99 11.54
C VAL A 59 0.32 4.65 11.79
N ILE A 60 1.38 3.84 11.84
CA ILE A 60 2.75 4.35 11.99
C ILE A 60 3.35 4.54 10.61
N ILE A 61 3.75 5.78 10.29
CA ILE A 61 4.25 6.12 8.97
C ILE A 61 5.66 6.71 9.09
N GLY A 62 6.60 6.16 8.33
CA GLY A 62 7.98 6.64 8.27
C GLY A 62 8.14 7.68 7.17
N VAL A 63 8.66 8.87 7.52
CA VAL A 63 8.93 9.98 6.60
C VAL A 63 10.39 10.40 6.68
N ARG A 64 10.93 10.92 5.57
CA ARG A 64 12.30 11.42 5.44
C ARG A 64 12.38 12.91 5.12
N SER A 65 11.23 13.54 4.87
CA SER A 65 11.14 14.98 4.63
C SER A 65 9.81 15.54 5.10
N GLU A 66 9.75 16.85 5.28
CA GLU A 66 8.52 17.56 5.56
C GLU A 66 7.49 17.39 4.43
N ASN A 67 7.94 17.36 3.18
CA ASN A 67 7.06 17.19 2.04
C ASN A 67 6.36 15.82 2.06
N GLU A 68 7.09 14.74 2.36
CA GLU A 68 6.50 13.40 2.54
C GLU A 68 5.45 13.39 3.66
N ALA A 69 5.73 14.07 4.78
CA ALA A 69 4.76 14.19 5.87
C ALA A 69 3.47 14.91 5.43
N ARG A 70 3.60 16.01 4.66
CA ARG A 70 2.45 16.76 4.13
C ARG A 70 1.63 15.94 3.15
N GLU A 71 2.29 15.19 2.26
CA GLU A 71 1.62 14.32 1.29
C GLU A 71 0.80 13.22 1.97
N MET A 72 1.36 12.58 3.01
CA MET A 72 0.70 11.45 3.70
C MET A 72 -0.57 11.85 4.47
N ILE A 73 -0.67 13.09 4.94
CA ILE A 73 -1.89 13.62 5.60
C ILE A 73 -3.13 13.44 4.72
N GLY A 74 -2.99 13.47 3.39
CA GLY A 74 -4.13 13.27 2.48
C GLY A 74 -4.88 11.95 2.69
N GLY A 75 -4.21 10.90 3.19
CA GLY A 75 -4.83 9.59 3.43
C GLY A 75 -5.68 9.53 4.71
N THR A 76 -5.43 10.40 5.69
CA THR A 76 -6.07 10.28 7.02
C THR A 76 -7.55 10.66 7.01
N ASN A 77 -7.97 11.47 6.04
CA ASN A 77 -9.35 11.94 5.90
C ASN A 77 -10.14 11.18 4.84
N TRP A 78 -9.50 10.23 4.15
CA TRP A 78 -10.12 9.52 3.05
C TRP A 78 -10.89 8.30 3.57
N LYS A 79 -12.13 8.15 3.08
CA LYS A 79 -12.98 6.98 3.29
C LYS A 79 -13.13 6.21 1.99
N LEU A 80 -12.66 4.97 2.00
CA LEU A 80 -12.87 4.03 0.92
C LEU A 80 -14.33 3.59 0.92
N THR A 81 -14.87 3.45 -0.28
CA THR A 81 -16.19 2.86 -0.49
C THR A 81 -16.15 1.36 -0.21
N PRO A 82 -17.31 0.72 0.03
CA PRO A 82 -17.37 -0.74 0.17
C PRO A 82 -16.78 -1.48 -1.04
N ASP A 83 -17.00 -0.97 -2.26
CA ASP A 83 -16.49 -1.56 -3.49
C ASP A 83 -14.96 -1.45 -3.58
N GLU A 84 -14.38 -0.33 -3.15
CA GLU A 84 -12.93 -0.12 -3.09
C GLU A 84 -12.28 -1.04 -2.06
N MET A 85 -12.88 -1.16 -0.87
CA MET A 85 -12.43 -2.11 0.15
C MET A 85 -12.46 -3.55 -0.36
N SER A 86 -13.56 -3.96 -1.00
CA SER A 86 -13.70 -5.31 -1.59
C SER A 86 -12.65 -5.55 -2.67
N ALA A 87 -12.38 -4.56 -3.53
CA ALA A 87 -11.36 -4.70 -4.57
C ALA A 87 -9.96 -4.89 -3.98
N ILE A 88 -9.65 -4.21 -2.87
CA ILE A 88 -8.39 -4.40 -2.15
C ILE A 88 -8.32 -5.80 -1.55
N GLU A 89 -9.35 -6.24 -0.83
CA GLU A 89 -9.44 -7.57 -0.21
C GLU A 89 -9.28 -8.69 -1.25
N ASP A 90 -10.00 -8.61 -2.38
CA ASP A 90 -9.89 -9.56 -3.49
C ASP A 90 -8.46 -9.64 -4.02
N SER A 91 -7.77 -8.50 -4.10
CA SER A 91 -6.38 -8.44 -4.56
C SER A 91 -5.38 -9.09 -3.61
N LEU A 92 -5.73 -9.23 -2.33
CA LEU A 92 -4.89 -9.83 -1.29
C LEU A 92 -5.05 -11.35 -1.22
N THR A 93 -6.17 -11.92 -1.69
CA THR A 93 -6.44 -13.37 -1.66
C THR A 93 -5.25 -14.26 -2.10
N PRO A 94 -4.51 -13.95 -3.19
CA PRO A 94 -3.37 -14.79 -3.61
C PRO A 94 -2.16 -14.75 -2.66
N TRP A 95 -2.15 -13.83 -1.70
CA TRP A 95 -1.12 -13.67 -0.67
C TRP A 95 -1.44 -14.46 0.62
N GLU A 96 -2.70 -14.80 0.85
CA GLU A 96 -3.16 -15.50 2.05
C GLU A 96 -3.00 -17.02 2.00
N GLY A 97 -2.55 -17.56 0.85
CA GLY A 97 -2.32 -18.99 0.60
C GLY A 97 -0.85 -19.40 0.46
#